data_AF-A0A352A7H8-F1
#
_entry.id   AF-A0A352A7H8-F1
#
_cell.length_a   1.000
_cell.length_b   1.000
_cell.length_c   1.000
_cell.angle_alpha   90.00
_cell.angle_beta   90.00
_cell.angle_gamma   90.00
#
_symmetry.space_group_name_H-M   'P 1'
#
loop_
_entity.id
_entity.type
_entity.pdbx_description
1 polymer ?
#
loop_
_entity_poly.entity_id
_entity_poly.type
_entity_poly.pdbx_seq_one_letter_code
_entity_poly.pdbx_strand_id
1 'polypeptide(L)'
;MNYKTEYKELLNVIIEDLRVRINYTPNRENDILCFMEQYLKAETDKRPGLLKEIQKCIEGKKYKNPFQAYYHYSEKEIEELSNILNDYIKNMHIEKEKSMVISNVIVNINEMHDRSYGQLIDGWRSERLIDFLILVAKEVSFPFAFNTIQEQKRW
;
A
#
# COMPACT_ATOMS: atom_id res chain seq x y z
N MET A 1 -0.23 29.73 1.50
CA MET A 1 -0.19 28.31 1.10
C MET A 1 -1.37 27.61 1.73
N ASN A 2 -2.16 26.86 0.96
CA ASN A 2 -3.30 26.09 1.48
C ASN A 2 -2.85 24.64 1.68
N TYR A 3 -2.09 24.42 2.74
CA TYR A 3 -1.50 23.11 3.06
C TYR A 3 -2.56 22.00 3.11
N LYS A 4 -3.77 22.34 3.60
CA LYS A 4 -4.91 21.42 3.70
C LYS A 4 -5.33 20.79 2.38
N THR A 5 -5.27 21.54 1.29
CA THR A 5 -5.58 21.00 -0.03
C THR A 5 -4.43 20.14 -0.53
N GLU A 6 -3.19 20.59 -0.37
CA GLU A 6 -1.99 19.92 -0.88
C GLU A 6 -1.77 18.52 -0.27
N TYR A 7 -1.82 18.35 1.06
CA TYR A 7 -1.61 17.03 1.65
C TYR A 7 -2.80 16.08 1.42
N LYS A 8 -4.02 16.60 1.22
CA LYS A 8 -5.17 15.75 0.86
C LYS A 8 -5.07 15.21 -0.55
N GLU A 9 -4.58 16.04 -1.48
CA GLU A 9 -4.27 15.60 -2.84
C GLU A 9 -3.16 14.53 -2.84
N LEU A 10 -2.08 14.74 -2.07
CA LEU A 10 -1.03 13.72 -1.92
C LEU A 10 -1.55 12.42 -1.32
N LEU A 11 -2.39 12.48 -0.29
CA LEU A 11 -3.01 11.28 0.29
C LEU A 11 -3.76 10.48 -0.79
N ASN A 12 -4.61 11.15 -1.59
CA ASN A 12 -5.34 10.49 -2.67
C ASN A 12 -4.39 9.88 -3.71
N VAL A 13 -3.33 10.60 -4.09
CA VAL A 13 -2.32 10.11 -5.04
C VAL A 13 -1.62 8.84 -4.53
N ILE A 14 -1.25 8.80 -3.25
CA ILE A 14 -0.62 7.63 -2.63
C ILE A 14 -1.56 6.42 -2.63
N ILE A 15 -2.82 6.63 -2.21
CA ILE A 15 -3.82 5.56 -2.10
C ILE A 15 -4.20 5.01 -3.49
N GLU A 16 -4.37 5.88 -4.49
CA GLU A 16 -4.70 5.44 -5.84
C GLU A 16 -3.53 4.70 -6.52
N ASP A 17 -2.27 5.10 -6.30
CA ASP A 17 -1.10 4.34 -6.79
C ASP A 17 -1.10 2.91 -6.24
N LEU A 18 -1.34 2.75 -4.94
CA LEU A 18 -1.44 1.42 -4.30
C LEU A 18 -2.56 0.57 -4.92
N ARG A 19 -3.73 1.17 -5.17
CA ARG A 19 -4.85 0.48 -5.79
C ARG A 19 -4.55 0.07 -7.22
N VAL A 20 -3.91 0.94 -8.00
CA VAL A 20 -3.49 0.64 -9.38
C VAL A 20 -2.57 -0.59 -9.41
N ARG A 21 -1.69 -0.75 -8.43
CA ARG A 21 -0.75 -1.87 -8.38
C ARG A 21 -1.37 -3.22 -8.07
N ILE A 22 -2.49 -3.26 -7.35
CA ILE A 22 -3.26 -4.49 -7.10
C ILE A 22 -4.41 -4.67 -8.09
N ASN A 23 -4.73 -3.64 -8.87
CA ASN A 23 -5.73 -3.68 -9.92
C ASN A 23 -5.22 -4.52 -11.09
N TYR A 24 -5.88 -5.65 -11.24
CA TYR A 24 -5.55 -6.62 -12.27
C TYR A 24 -6.33 -6.37 -13.55
N THR A 25 -5.58 -6.24 -14.65
CA THR A 25 -6.14 -6.24 -16.00
C THR A 25 -5.83 -7.60 -16.65
N PRO A 26 -6.85 -8.39 -17.03
CA PRO A 26 -6.63 -9.72 -17.61
C PRO A 26 -5.78 -9.67 -18.88
N ASN A 27 -4.76 -10.52 -18.95
CA ASN A 27 -3.96 -10.78 -20.14
C ASN A 27 -3.78 -12.29 -20.27
N ARG A 28 -4.65 -12.92 -21.07
CA ARG A 28 -4.77 -14.39 -21.14
C ARG A 28 -3.43 -15.11 -21.35
N GLU A 29 -2.52 -14.59 -22.17
CA GLU A 29 -1.23 -15.24 -22.41
C GLU A 29 -0.37 -15.26 -21.15
N ASN A 30 -0.19 -14.09 -20.51
CA ASN A 30 0.55 -13.98 -19.26
C ASN A 30 -0.16 -14.71 -18.11
N ASP A 31 -1.48 -14.70 -18.07
CA ASP A 31 -2.27 -15.33 -17.03
C ASP A 31 -2.14 -16.86 -17.08
N ILE A 32 -2.19 -17.44 -18.29
CA ILE A 32 -1.96 -18.87 -18.50
C ILE A 32 -0.55 -19.24 -18.04
N LEU A 33 0.47 -18.46 -18.42
CA LEU A 33 1.85 -18.71 -17.98
C LEU A 33 1.96 -18.69 -16.45
N CYS A 34 1.36 -17.71 -15.80
CA CYS A 34 1.38 -17.59 -14.34
C CYS A 34 0.65 -18.76 -13.65
N PHE A 35 -0.53 -19.17 -14.16
CA PHE A 35 -1.23 -20.33 -13.62
C PHE A 35 -0.47 -21.64 -13.82
N MET A 36 0.21 -21.81 -14.96
CA MET A 36 1.05 -22.98 -15.23
C MET A 36 2.24 -23.03 -14.26
N GLU A 37 2.89 -21.90 -14.00
CA GLU A 37 3.96 -21.81 -13.01
C GLU A 37 3.45 -22.21 -11.61
N GLN A 38 2.30 -21.67 -11.20
CA GLN A 38 1.66 -22.05 -9.94
C GLN A 38 1.32 -23.54 -9.89
N TYR A 39 0.79 -24.12 -10.96
CA TYR A 39 0.45 -25.54 -11.04
C TYR A 39 1.69 -26.42 -10.83
N LEU A 40 2.82 -26.05 -11.45
CA LEU A 40 4.08 -26.78 -11.32
C LEU A 40 4.63 -26.74 -9.89
N LYS A 41 4.44 -25.61 -9.18
CA LYS A 41 4.91 -25.40 -7.80
C LYS A 41 3.94 -25.89 -6.72
N ALA A 42 2.67 -26.11 -7.06
CA ALA A 42 1.63 -26.45 -6.11
C ALA A 42 1.64 -27.92 -5.65
N GLU A 43 1.22 -28.12 -4.40
CA GLU A 43 0.87 -29.44 -3.85
C GLU A 43 -0.25 -30.12 -4.65
N THR A 44 -0.26 -31.45 -4.64
CA THR A 44 -1.13 -32.27 -5.49
C THR A 44 -2.63 -32.01 -5.27
N ASP A 45 -3.04 -31.63 -4.06
CA ASP A 45 -4.42 -31.31 -3.70
C ASP A 45 -4.90 -29.96 -4.26
N LYS A 46 -4.00 -28.99 -4.48
CA LYS A 46 -4.31 -27.66 -5.05
C LYS A 46 -4.39 -27.66 -6.58
N ARG A 47 -3.67 -28.58 -7.22
CA ARG A 47 -3.58 -28.72 -8.68
C ARG A 47 -4.94 -28.79 -9.41
N PRO A 48 -5.95 -29.55 -8.96
CA PRO A 48 -7.26 -29.58 -9.62
C PRO A 48 -7.96 -28.22 -9.67
N GLY A 49 -7.79 -27.38 -8.63
CA GLY A 49 -8.32 -26.02 -8.60
C GLY A 49 -7.67 -25.13 -9.65
N LEU A 50 -6.34 -25.21 -9.79
CA LEU A 50 -5.57 -24.47 -10.79
C LEU A 50 -5.93 -24.88 -12.22
N LEU A 51 -6.10 -26.18 -12.49
CA LEU A 51 -6.53 -26.66 -13.83
C LEU A 51 -7.90 -26.09 -14.24
N LYS A 52 -8.84 -25.94 -13.30
CA LYS A 52 -10.14 -25.32 -13.57
C LYS A 52 -10.00 -23.85 -13.96
N GLU A 53 -9.10 -23.11 -13.32
CA GLU A 53 -8.84 -21.70 -13.66
C GLU A 53 -8.11 -21.56 -15.01
N ILE A 54 -7.14 -22.43 -15.30
CA ILE A 54 -6.47 -22.51 -16.62
C ILE A 54 -7.50 -22.78 -17.72
N GLN A 55 -8.39 -23.76 -17.53
CA GLN A 55 -9.45 -24.06 -18.50
C GLN A 55 -10.34 -22.84 -18.75
N LYS A 56 -10.82 -22.17 -17.70
CA LYS A 56 -11.62 -20.95 -17.84
C LYS A 56 -10.88 -19.86 -18.62
N CYS A 57 -9.58 -19.68 -18.36
CA CYS A 57 -8.75 -18.71 -19.04
C CYS A 57 -8.62 -19.01 -20.54
N ILE A 58 -8.35 -20.27 -20.91
CA ILE A 58 -8.29 -20.73 -22.30
C ILE A 58 -9.63 -20.52 -23.01
N GLU A 59 -10.74 -20.85 -22.34
CA GLU A 59 -12.10 -20.72 -22.87
C GLU A 59 -12.62 -19.26 -22.90
N GLY A 60 -11.84 -18.28 -22.41
CA GLY A 60 -12.27 -16.88 -22.32
C GLY A 60 -13.40 -16.63 -21.32
N LYS A 61 -13.62 -17.54 -20.38
CA LYS A 61 -14.58 -17.39 -19.28
C LYS A 61 -13.99 -16.51 -18.18
N LYS A 62 -14.79 -16.11 -17.17
CA LYS A 62 -14.27 -15.39 -16.00
C LYS A 62 -13.41 -16.33 -15.13
N TYR A 63 -12.17 -15.94 -14.84
CA TYR A 63 -11.21 -16.65 -13.99
C TYR A 63 -10.64 -15.72 -12.91
N LYS A 64 -9.99 -16.31 -11.89
CA LYS A 64 -9.33 -15.56 -10.81
C LYS A 64 -8.10 -14.81 -11.32
N ASN A 65 -7.69 -13.73 -10.63
CA ASN A 65 -6.39 -13.11 -10.89
C ASN A 65 -5.25 -14.06 -10.46
N PRO A 66 -4.41 -14.57 -11.39
CA PRO A 66 -3.31 -15.45 -11.01
C PRO A 66 -2.23 -14.72 -10.21
N PHE A 67 -2.05 -13.41 -10.41
CA PHE A 67 -1.04 -12.60 -9.73
C PHE A 67 -1.39 -12.29 -8.28
N GLN A 68 -2.63 -12.54 -7.85
CA GLN A 68 -3.05 -12.27 -6.47
C GLN A 68 -2.19 -13.01 -5.43
N ALA A 69 -1.67 -14.20 -5.77
CA ALA A 69 -0.78 -14.96 -4.89
C ALA A 69 0.58 -14.28 -4.64
N TYR A 70 0.95 -13.31 -5.47
CA TYR A 70 2.24 -12.60 -5.41
C TYR A 70 2.12 -11.21 -4.77
N TYR A 71 0.91 -10.73 -4.52
CA TYR A 71 0.70 -9.48 -3.81
C TYR A 71 0.87 -9.69 -2.30
N HIS A 72 1.68 -8.86 -1.67
CA HIS A 72 1.90 -8.86 -0.22
C HIS A 72 1.05 -7.83 0.52
N TYR A 73 0.11 -7.20 -0.18
CA TYR A 73 -0.91 -6.35 0.39
C TYR A 73 -2.17 -6.42 -0.47
N SER A 74 -3.30 -6.06 0.12
CA SER A 74 -4.63 -6.05 -0.50
C SER A 74 -5.34 -4.73 -0.21
N GLU A 75 -6.58 -4.59 -0.69
CA GLU A 75 -7.41 -3.41 -0.37
C GLU A 75 -7.52 -3.18 1.14
N LYS A 76 -7.49 -4.24 1.96
CA LYS A 76 -7.54 -4.12 3.42
C LYS A 76 -6.35 -3.33 3.97
N GLU A 77 -5.14 -3.66 3.53
CA GLU A 77 -3.94 -2.93 3.94
C GLU A 77 -3.93 -1.50 3.37
N ILE A 78 -4.49 -1.28 2.18
CA ILE A 78 -4.64 0.08 1.62
C ILE A 78 -5.59 0.93 2.47
N GLU A 79 -6.73 0.37 2.86
CA GLU A 79 -7.70 1.03 3.76
C GLU A 79 -7.10 1.30 5.14
N GLU A 80 -6.36 0.35 5.70
CA GLU A 80 -5.65 0.52 6.97
C GLU A 80 -4.66 1.69 6.90
N LEU A 81 -3.87 1.78 5.84
CA LEU A 81 -2.92 2.89 5.64
C LEU A 81 -3.68 4.22 5.49
N SER A 82 -4.75 4.25 4.68
CA SER A 82 -5.58 5.44 4.52
C SER A 82 -6.14 5.93 5.87
N ASN A 83 -6.60 5.02 6.72
CA ASN A 83 -7.09 5.37 8.05
C ASN A 83 -5.98 5.92 8.94
N ILE A 84 -4.79 5.29 8.96
CA ILE A 84 -3.62 5.78 9.71
C ILE A 84 -3.23 7.20 9.29
N LEU A 85 -3.23 7.49 7.99
CA LEU A 85 -2.87 8.82 7.47
C LEU A 85 -3.96 9.86 7.77
N ASN A 86 -5.23 9.48 7.73
CA ASN A 86 -6.33 10.37 8.13
C ASN A 86 -6.33 10.65 9.64
N ASP A 87 -6.07 9.63 10.46
CA ASP A 87 -5.94 9.78 11.91
C ASP A 87 -4.73 10.64 12.26
N TYR A 88 -3.62 10.51 11.52
CA TYR A 88 -2.47 11.40 11.66
C TYR A 88 -2.86 12.86 11.40
N ILE A 89 -3.58 13.18 10.32
CA ILE A 89 -4.06 14.55 10.05
C ILE A 89 -4.87 15.06 11.25
N LYS A 90 -5.83 14.26 11.73
CA LYS A 90 -6.72 14.63 12.84
C LYS A 90 -5.92 14.86 14.14
N ASN A 91 -5.07 13.91 14.51
CA ASN A 91 -4.31 13.94 15.76
C ASN A 91 -3.27 15.07 15.74
N MET A 92 -2.67 15.37 14.59
CA MET A 92 -1.78 16.51 14.43
C MET A 92 -2.47 17.84 14.70
N HIS A 93 -3.80 17.94 14.61
CA HIS A 93 -4.53 19.16 14.97
C HIS A 93 -4.96 19.20 16.44
N ILE A 94 -5.32 18.05 17.02
CA ILE A 94 -5.95 17.97 18.35
C ILE A 94 -4.91 17.83 19.47
N GLU A 95 -3.92 16.96 19.28
CA GLU A 95 -3.02 16.54 20.37
C GLU A 95 -2.00 17.61 20.73
N LYS A 96 -1.65 17.78 22.00
CA LYS A 96 -0.61 18.76 22.39
C LYS A 96 0.79 18.29 22.01
N GLU A 97 1.05 17.00 22.13
CA GLU A 97 2.38 16.41 21.93
C GLU A 97 2.58 15.93 20.47
N LYS A 98 2.85 16.88 19.56
CA LYS A 98 2.98 16.59 18.11
C LYS A 98 4.11 15.61 17.79
N SER A 99 5.18 15.61 18.59
CA SER A 99 6.30 14.65 18.47
C SER A 99 5.86 13.20 18.68
N MET A 100 4.92 12.96 19.59
CA MET A 100 4.37 11.62 19.82
C MET A 100 3.47 11.20 18.67
N VAL A 101 2.63 12.12 18.15
CA VAL A 101 1.76 11.85 17.01
C VAL A 101 2.56 11.42 15.77
N ILE A 102 3.65 12.14 15.46
CA ILE A 102 4.48 11.79 14.30
C ILE A 102 5.25 10.48 14.53
N SER A 103 5.75 10.23 15.74
CA SER A 103 6.44 8.96 16.04
C SER A 103 5.47 7.78 15.90
N ASN A 104 4.23 7.92 16.39
CA ASN A 104 3.22 6.87 16.30
C ASN A 104 2.83 6.56 14.84
N VAL A 105 2.65 7.58 13.99
CA VAL A 105 2.31 7.31 12.58
C VAL A 105 3.47 6.60 11.87
N ILE A 106 4.72 6.98 12.14
CA ILE A 106 5.92 6.34 11.58
C ILE A 106 5.99 4.87 12.01
N VAL A 107 5.74 4.57 13.29
CA VAL A 107 5.72 3.20 13.81
C VAL A 107 4.66 2.36 13.09
N ASN A 108 3.42 2.86 13.00
CA ASN A 108 2.34 2.16 12.32
C ASN A 108 2.67 1.89 10.84
N ILE A 109 3.24 2.87 10.15
CA ILE A 109 3.65 2.73 8.75
C ILE A 109 4.76 1.68 8.60
N ASN A 110 5.78 1.71 9.46
CA ASN A 110 6.86 0.72 9.47
C ASN A 110 6.29 -0.71 9.66
N GLU A 111 5.41 -0.90 10.64
CA GLU A 111 4.80 -2.20 10.91
C GLU A 111 3.96 -2.73 9.75
N MET A 112 3.24 -1.85 9.07
CA MET A 112 2.49 -2.22 7.86
C MET A 112 3.43 -2.60 6.71
N HIS A 113 4.49 -1.82 6.49
CA HIS A 113 5.48 -2.10 5.46
C HIS A 113 6.16 -3.45 5.68
N ASP A 114 6.54 -3.75 6.92
CA ASP A 114 7.14 -5.02 7.33
C ASP A 114 6.16 -6.19 7.11
N ARG A 115 4.89 -6.05 7.52
CA ARG A 115 3.83 -7.06 7.29
C ARG A 115 3.58 -7.35 5.81
N SER A 116 3.79 -6.35 4.94
CA SER A 116 3.67 -6.46 3.50
C SER A 116 4.98 -6.81 2.79
N TYR A 117 5.96 -7.37 3.51
CA TYR A 117 7.26 -7.80 2.97
C TYR A 117 7.96 -6.71 2.15
N GLY A 118 7.80 -5.45 2.57
CA GLY A 118 8.38 -4.29 1.92
C GLY A 118 7.72 -3.84 0.61
N GLN A 119 6.62 -4.46 0.18
CA GLN A 119 5.95 -4.08 -1.08
C GLN A 119 5.00 -2.89 -0.94
N LEU A 120 4.62 -2.52 0.29
CA LEU A 120 3.63 -1.46 0.55
C LEU A 120 4.18 -0.06 0.32
N ILE A 121 5.49 0.16 0.43
CA ILE A 121 6.08 1.48 0.18
C ILE A 121 7.34 1.27 -0.64
N ASP A 122 7.32 1.68 -1.91
CA ASP A 122 8.54 1.73 -2.72
C ASP A 122 9.19 3.11 -2.64
N GLY A 123 10.29 3.33 -3.37
CA GLY A 123 11.01 4.61 -3.35
C GLY A 123 10.11 5.81 -3.68
N TRP A 124 9.23 5.68 -4.69
CA TRP A 124 8.34 6.77 -5.08
C TRP A 124 7.29 7.05 -4.01
N ARG A 125 6.65 6.01 -3.45
CA ARG A 125 5.70 6.17 -2.33
C ARG A 125 6.39 6.71 -1.07
N SER A 126 7.64 6.33 -0.81
CA SER A 126 8.43 6.81 0.32
C SER A 126 8.60 8.32 0.28
N GLU A 127 9.01 8.88 -0.88
CA GLU A 127 9.12 10.33 -1.07
C GLU A 127 7.79 11.05 -0.85
N ARG A 128 6.70 10.57 -1.48
CA ARG A 128 5.37 11.19 -1.37
C ARG A 128 4.83 11.13 0.05
N LEU A 129 5.09 10.04 0.77
CA LEU A 129 4.68 9.88 2.16
C LEU A 129 5.44 10.83 3.08
N ILE A 130 6.75 11.01 2.87
CA ILE A 130 7.56 11.98 3.60
C ILE A 130 7.01 13.40 3.35
N ASP A 131 6.75 13.77 2.09
CA ASP A 131 6.17 15.06 1.73
C ASP A 131 4.82 15.28 2.43
N PHE A 132 3.93 14.27 2.38
CA PHE A 132 2.63 14.30 3.05
C PHE A 132 2.78 14.58 4.56
N LEU A 133 3.61 13.81 5.26
CA LEU A 133 3.81 13.97 6.70
C LEU A 133 4.34 15.37 7.06
N ILE A 134 5.29 15.88 6.27
CA ILE A 134 5.87 17.22 6.46
C ILE A 134 4.83 18.32 6.23
N LEU A 135 3.99 18.19 5.20
CA LEU A 135 2.98 19.20 4.89
C LEU A 135 1.92 19.32 5.99
N VAL A 136 1.45 18.19 6.52
CA VAL A 136 0.53 18.18 7.68
C VAL A 136 1.20 18.82 8.90
N ALA A 137 2.46 18.47 9.19
CA ALA A 137 3.19 19.06 10.30
C ALA A 137 3.40 20.58 10.15
N LYS A 138 3.66 21.06 8.93
CA LYS A 138 3.79 22.49 8.62
C LYS A 138 2.49 23.26 8.88
N GLU A 139 1.33 22.67 8.55
CA GLU A 139 0.03 23.31 8.81
C GLU A 139 -0.15 23.66 10.30
N VAL A 140 0.31 22.76 11.19
CA VAL A 140 0.21 22.95 12.64
C VAL A 140 1.48 23.55 13.27
N SER A 141 2.36 24.13 12.44
CA SER A 141 3.59 24.81 12.86
C SER A 141 4.56 23.92 13.67
N PHE A 142 4.67 22.64 13.31
CA PHE A 142 5.64 21.71 13.91
C PHE A 142 6.87 21.53 13.00
N PRO A 143 8.00 22.23 13.24
CA PRO A 143 9.12 22.29 12.30
C PRO A 143 10.04 21.06 12.33
N PHE A 144 9.97 20.23 13.38
CA PHE A 144 10.90 19.12 13.60
C PHE A 144 10.52 17.83 12.86
N ALA A 145 9.40 17.82 12.12
CA ALA A 145 8.87 16.63 11.48
C ALA A 145 9.89 15.92 10.57
N PHE A 146 10.62 16.67 9.74
CA PHE A 146 11.59 16.09 8.80
C PHE A 146 12.66 15.26 9.52
N ASN A 147 13.28 15.81 10.57
CA ASN A 147 14.32 15.11 11.32
C ASN A 147 13.77 13.84 11.99
N THR A 148 12.61 13.94 12.63
CA THR A 148 11.96 12.79 13.27
C THR A 148 11.66 11.67 12.26
N ILE A 149 11.20 12.03 11.05
CA ILE A 149 10.95 11.06 9.98
C ILE A 149 12.24 10.39 9.53
N GLN A 150 13.31 11.16 9.27
CA GLN A 150 14.58 10.59 8.81
C GLN A 150 15.23 9.67 9.85
N GLU A 151 15.08 9.97 11.13
CA GLU A 151 15.63 9.15 12.23
C GLU A 151 14.88 7.84 12.44
N GLN A 152 13.56 7.83 12.21
CA GLN A 152 12.70 6.71 12.61
C GLN A 152 12.11 5.89 11.45
N LYS A 153 12.14 6.40 10.21
CA LYS A 153 11.63 5.66 9.04
C LYS A 153 12.49 4.43 8.77
N ARG A 154 11.85 3.29 8.50
CA ARG A 154 12.49 2.04 8.08
C ARG A 154 11.94 1.51 6.75
N TRP A 155 10.84 2.07 6.28
CA TRP A 155 10.35 1.92 4.90
C TRP A 155 11.15 2.77 3.89
#